data_AF-A0A3R8C8W1-F1
#
_entry.id   AF-A0A3R8C8W1-F1
#
_cell.length_a   1.000
_cell.length_b   1.000
_cell.length_c   1.000
_cell.angle_alpha   90.00
_cell.angle_beta   90.00
_cell.angle_gamma   90.00
#
_symmetry.space_group_name_H-M   'P 1'
#
loop_
_entity.id
_entity.type
_entity.pdbx_description
1 polymer ?
#
loop_
_entity_poly.entity_id
_entity_poly.type
_entity_poly.pdbx_seq_one_letter_code
_entity_poly.pdbx_strand_id
1 'polypeptide(L)'
;MNTLDLHCPQCGEPTLHVEQPSDNEIWIKCGTCNLFIGISEEEWHQIRHSENIEGRIRSLYEKDHPGVRSGSLCRVCYNLYEERCRFGICSPCVFKMLTILVILMVVASFTIWFGVF
;
A
#
# COMPACT_ATOMS: atom_id res chain seq x y z
N MET A 1 0.60 -3.13 -23.43
CA MET A 1 0.73 -2.29 -22.22
C MET A 1 0.98 -3.22 -21.05
N ASN A 2 2.21 -3.24 -20.51
CA ASN A 2 2.53 -4.07 -19.34
C ASN A 2 2.00 -3.36 -18.09
N THR A 3 0.86 -3.81 -17.56
CA THR A 3 0.36 -3.38 -16.26
C THR A 3 1.19 -4.07 -15.19
N LEU A 4 2.15 -3.34 -14.61
CA LEU A 4 2.73 -3.77 -13.34
C LEU A 4 1.68 -3.49 -12.25
N ASP A 5 1.30 -4.51 -11.48
CA ASP A 5 0.42 -4.39 -10.31
C ASP A 5 1.14 -3.64 -9.16
N LEU A 6 1.49 -2.38 -9.39
CA LEU A 6 2.18 -1.51 -8.44
C LEU A 6 1.16 -0.62 -7.73
N HIS A 7 1.23 -0.59 -6.40
CA HIS A 7 0.36 0.26 -5.61
C HIS A 7 0.82 1.72 -5.66
N CYS A 8 -0.14 2.62 -5.88
CA CYS A 8 0.15 4.05 -5.90
C CYS A 8 0.55 4.56 -4.50
N PRO A 9 1.69 5.26 -4.33
CA PRO A 9 2.11 5.78 -3.03
C PRO A 9 1.19 6.87 -2.46
N GLN A 10 0.39 7.52 -3.30
CA GLN A 10 -0.57 8.55 -2.90
C GLN A 10 -1.96 8.00 -2.54
N CYS A 11 -2.56 7.14 -3.37
CA CYS A 11 -3.93 6.63 -3.15
C CYS A 11 -4.02 5.15 -2.76
N GLY A 12 -2.96 4.37 -2.91
CA GLY A 12 -2.90 2.94 -2.55
C GLY A 12 -3.51 1.99 -3.57
N GLU A 13 -4.21 2.49 -4.59
CA GLU A 13 -4.79 1.64 -5.64
C GLU A 13 -3.70 1.06 -6.58
N PRO A 14 -3.85 -0.19 -7.07
CA PRO A 14 -2.94 -0.83 -8.03
C PRO A 14 -3.21 -0.32 -9.46
N THR A 15 -3.26 1.00 -9.63
CA THR A 15 -3.58 1.68 -10.90
C THR A 15 -2.40 2.52 -11.38
N LEU A 16 -1.18 2.11 -11.03
CA LEU A 16 0.04 2.79 -11.43
C LEU A 16 0.45 2.32 -12.84
N HIS A 17 0.70 3.27 -13.73
CA HIS A 17 1.07 3.02 -15.12
C HIS A 17 2.36 3.75 -15.45
N VAL A 18 3.18 3.12 -16.28
CA VAL A 18 4.45 3.69 -16.74
C VAL A 18 4.35 4.00 -18.23
N GLU A 19 4.58 5.26 -18.58
CA GLU A 19 4.62 5.78 -19.94
C GLU A 19 6.04 6.25 -20.26
N GLN A 20 6.50 6.02 -21.49
CA GLN A 20 7.79 6.50 -21.98
C GLN A 20 7.54 7.52 -23.10
N PRO A 21 7.43 8.82 -22.77
CA PRO A 21 7.19 9.86 -23.78
C PRO A 21 8.40 10.16 -24.66
N SER A 22 9.63 9.90 -24.19
CA SER A 22 10.86 10.09 -24.95
C SER A 22 11.90 9.04 -24.58
N ASP A 23 12.97 8.92 -25.36
CA ASP A 23 14.04 7.95 -25.10
C ASP A 23 14.67 8.15 -23.71
N ASN A 24 14.76 9.39 -23.21
CA ASN A 24 15.46 9.70 -21.96
C ASN A 24 14.55 9.87 -20.73
N GLU A 25 13.22 9.88 -20.90
CA GLU A 25 12.27 10.18 -19.83
C GLU A 25 11.22 9.09 -19.67
N ILE A 26 10.96 8.73 -18.41
CA ILE A 26 9.93 7.79 -18.00
C ILE A 26 8.96 8.52 -17.06
N TRP A 27 7.67 8.40 -17.33
CA TRP A 27 6.60 8.98 -16.53
C TRP A 27 5.82 7.88 -15.83
N ILE A 28 5.70 7.99 -14.51
CA ILE A 28 4.88 7.11 -13.68
C ILE A 28 3.63 7.89 -13.29
N LYS A 29 2.47 7.42 -13.73
CA LYS A 29 1.16 8.04 -13.49
C LYS A 29 0.24 7.10 -12.74
N CYS A 30 -0.63 7.64 -11.89
CA CYS A 30 -1.75 6.86 -11.37
C CYS A 30 -3.02 7.15 -12.19
N GLY A 31 -3.79 6.12 -12.52
CA GLY A 31 -5.08 6.29 -13.20
C GLY A 31 -6.20 6.79 -12.27
N THR A 32 -6.06 6.61 -10.96
CA THR A 32 -7.10 6.95 -9.97
C THR A 32 -6.86 8.29 -9.28
N CYS A 33 -5.60 8.66 -9.07
CA CYS A 33 -5.24 9.96 -8.53
C CYS A 33 -4.33 10.70 -9.50
N ASN A 34 -4.29 12.04 -9.40
CA ASN A 34 -3.44 12.89 -10.26
C ASN A 34 -1.94 12.81 -9.89
N LEU A 35 -1.46 11.65 -9.42
CA LEU A 35 -0.05 11.41 -9.16
C LEU A 35 0.71 11.35 -10.48
N PHE A 36 1.77 12.13 -10.55
CA PHE A 36 2.72 12.16 -11.66
C PHE A 36 4.15 12.21 -11.10
N ILE A 37 4.99 11.27 -11.52
CA ILE A 37 6.41 11.23 -11.17
C ILE A 37 7.20 11.08 -12.46
N GLY A 38 8.03 12.07 -12.78
CA GLY A 38 8.95 12.03 -13.91
C GLY A 38 10.34 11.62 -13.44
N ILE A 39 10.91 10.59 -14.05
CA ILE A 39 12.27 10.10 -13.78
C ILE A 39 13.03 9.86 -15.09
N SER A 40 14.36 9.82 -15.01
CA SER A 40 15.18 9.48 -16.17
C SER A 40 15.07 7.99 -16.51
N GLU A 41 15.35 7.64 -17.77
CA GLU A 41 15.39 6.24 -18.22
C GLU A 41 16.42 5.42 -17.40
N GLU A 42 17.57 6.02 -17.09
CA GLU A 42 18.63 5.43 -16.27
C GLU A 42 18.16 5.09 -14.85
N GLU A 43 17.46 6.03 -14.19
CA GLU A 43 16.88 5.80 -12.87
C GLU A 43 15.80 4.71 -12.93
N TRP A 44 14.94 4.74 -13.95
CA TRP A 44 13.92 3.70 -14.14
C TRP A 44 14.53 2.31 -14.33
N HIS A 45 15.62 2.20 -15.09
CA HIS A 45 16.34 0.93 -15.29
C HIS A 45 16.88 0.36 -13.98
N GLN A 46 17.37 1.20 -13.08
CA GLN A 46 17.80 0.78 -11.74
C GLN A 46 16.62 0.34 -10.87
N ILE A 47 15.50 1.06 -10.97
CA ILE A 47 14.31 0.78 -10.16
C ILE A 47 13.64 -0.52 -10.60
N ARG A 48 13.44 -0.73 -11.91
CA ARG A 48 12.80 -1.93 -12.46
C ARG A 48 13.58 -3.22 -12.16
N HIS A 49 14.91 -3.15 -12.07
CA HIS A 49 15.75 -4.30 -11.71
C HIS A 49 15.85 -4.55 -10.20
N SER A 50 15.33 -3.66 -9.36
CA SER A 50 15.37 -3.86 -7.91
C SER A 50 14.30 -4.85 -7.44
N GLU A 51 14.61 -5.64 -6.41
CA GLU A 51 13.63 -6.53 -5.77
C GLU A 51 12.49 -5.78 -5.07
N ASN A 52 12.65 -4.47 -4.83
CA ASN A 52 11.68 -3.63 -4.11
C ASN A 52 11.34 -2.34 -4.88
N ILE A 53 10.68 -2.52 -6.02
CA ILE A 53 10.23 -1.44 -6.91
C ILE A 53 9.31 -0.47 -6.17
N GLU A 54 8.34 -0.98 -5.40
CA GLU A 54 7.38 -0.15 -4.67
C GLU A 54 8.06 0.78 -3.65
N GLY A 55 9.04 0.25 -2.90
CA GLY A 55 9.80 1.05 -1.93
C GLY A 55 10.61 2.16 -2.60
N ARG A 56 11.20 1.88 -3.77
CA ARG A 56 11.94 2.88 -4.57
C ARG A 56 11.04 3.98 -5.10
N ILE A 57 9.88 3.63 -5.67
CA ILE A 57 8.89 4.61 -6.16
C ILE A 57 8.38 5.48 -5.00
N ARG A 58 8.15 4.88 -3.83
CA ARG A 58 7.77 5.63 -2.62
C ARG A 58 8.84 6.63 -2.21
N SER A 59 10.10 6.21 -2.20
CA SER A 59 11.23 7.09 -1.87
C SER A 59 11.37 8.26 -2.84
N LEU A 60 11.09 8.04 -4.13
CA LEU A 60 11.06 9.13 -5.13
C LEU A 60 9.94 10.12 -4.83
N TYR A 61 8.74 9.60 -4.55
CA TYR A 61 7.60 10.44 -4.20
C TYR A 61 7.86 11.31 -2.97
N GLU A 62 8.45 10.75 -1.91
CA GLU A 62 8.83 11.50 -0.70
C GLU A 62 9.90 12.55 -0.96
N LYS A 63 10.83 12.29 -1.88
CA LYS A 63 11.88 13.24 -2.27
C LYS A 63 11.29 14.46 -2.98
N ASP A 64 10.32 14.25 -3.86
CA ASP A 64 9.67 15.33 -4.62
C ASP A 64 8.61 16.09 -3.80
N HIS A 65 8.06 15.47 -2.75
CA HIS A 65 7.04 16.08 -1.88
C HIS A 65 7.49 16.11 -0.42
N PRO A 66 8.43 17.01 -0.06
CA PRO A 66 8.93 17.13 1.31
C PRO A 66 7.81 17.57 2.26
N GLY A 67 7.27 16.63 3.04
CA GLY A 67 6.18 16.85 3.99
C GLY A 67 4.96 15.96 3.76
N VAL A 68 4.81 15.38 2.58
CA VAL A 68 3.82 14.33 2.33
C VAL A 68 4.45 13.02 2.76
N ARG A 69 4.19 12.59 4.01
CA ARG A 69 4.54 11.24 4.44
C ARG A 69 3.68 10.29 3.61
N SER A 70 4.28 9.58 2.66
CA SER A 70 3.58 8.50 1.98
C SER A 70 2.99 7.57 3.04
N GLY A 71 1.66 7.46 3.06
CA GLY A 71 0.96 6.68 4.06
C GLY A 71 1.48 5.25 4.09
N SER A 72 1.63 4.69 5.28
CA SER A 72 2.01 3.29 5.42
C SER A 72 0.85 2.42 4.92
N LEU A 73 1.13 1.57 3.93
CA LEU A 73 0.19 0.53 3.50
C LEU A 73 -0.15 -0.37 4.68
N CYS A 74 -1.44 -0.60 4.91
CA CYS A 74 -1.88 -1.57 5.90
C CYS A 74 -1.54 -3.00 5.46
N ARG A 75 -0.91 -3.81 6.30
CA ARG A 75 -0.63 -5.23 5.99
C ARG A 75 -1.86 -6.11 5.79
N VAL A 76 -3.01 -5.70 6.31
CA VAL A 76 -4.23 -6.52 6.31
C VAL A 76 -5.15 -6.17 5.16
N CYS A 77 -5.33 -4.87 4.89
CA CYS A 77 -6.25 -4.40 3.85
C CYS A 77 -5.55 -3.74 2.66
N TYR A 78 -4.21 -3.62 2.69
CA TYR A 78 -3.39 -2.97 1.66
C TYR A 78 -3.78 -1.52 1.31
N ASN A 79 -4.70 -0.92 2.07
CA ASN A 79 -5.06 0.49 1.89
C ASN A 79 -4.01 1.42 2.50
N LEU A 80 -3.82 2.56 1.84
CA LEU A 80 -2.99 3.65 2.32
C LEU A 80 -3.71 4.39 3.44
N TYR A 81 -3.06 4.52 4.59
CA TYR A 81 -3.59 5.26 5.74
C TYR A 81 -2.59 6.33 6.16
N GLU A 82 -3.08 7.56 6.32
CA GLU A 82 -2.30 8.73 6.76
C GLU A 82 -2.14 8.75 8.30
N GLU A 83 -3.08 8.14 9.03
CA GLU A 83 -3.01 8.02 10.48
C GLU A 83 -1.99 6.97 10.95
N ARG A 84 -1.45 7.15 12.17
CA ARG A 84 -0.46 6.25 12.79
C ARG A 84 -0.96 4.80 12.82
N CYS A 85 -0.59 4.01 11.81
CA CYS A 85 -0.75 2.56 11.83
C CYS A 85 0.05 1.96 12.99
N ARG A 86 -0.62 1.41 14.00
CA ARG A 86 0.04 0.70 15.09
C ARG A 86 0.44 -0.68 14.55
N PHE A 87 1.74 -1.00 14.56
CA PHE A 87 2.30 -2.24 13.98
C PHE A 87 2.01 -2.48 12.49
N GLY A 88 1.82 -1.43 11.68
CA GLY A 88 1.56 -1.57 10.24
C GLY A 88 0.15 -2.08 9.90
N ILE A 89 -0.79 -2.02 10.86
CA ILE A 89 -2.18 -2.40 10.69
C ILE A 89 -3.07 -1.16 10.86
N CYS A 90 -4.05 -1.01 9.98
CA CYS A 90 -5.01 0.08 10.00
C CYS A 90 -5.94 -0.01 11.23
N SER A 91 -6.34 1.13 11.81
CA SER A 91 -7.29 1.16 12.94
C SER A 91 -8.57 0.32 12.70
N PRO A 92 -9.26 0.42 11.55
CA PRO A 92 -10.44 -0.42 11.30
C PRO A 92 -10.11 -1.93 11.20
N CYS A 93 -8.92 -2.27 10.71
CA CYS A 93 -8.44 -3.65 10.64
C CYS A 93 -8.20 -4.23 12.03
N VAL A 94 -7.56 -3.45 12.92
CA VAL A 94 -7.37 -3.82 14.33
C VAL A 94 -8.73 -4.02 15.00
N PHE A 95 -9.67 -3.11 14.78
CA PHE A 95 -11.01 -3.20 15.37
C PHE A 95 -11.72 -4.47 14.92
N LYS A 96 -11.69 -4.78 13.62
CA LYS A 96 -12.30 -5.99 13.05
C LYS A 96 -11.69 -7.27 13.63
N MET A 97 -10.36 -7.32 13.78
CA MET A 97 -9.66 -8.44 14.42
C MET A 97 -10.06 -8.59 15.89
N LEU A 98 -10.17 -7.49 16.62
CA LEU A 98 -10.54 -7.48 18.04
C LEU A 98 -12.01 -7.94 18.23
N THR A 99 -12.92 -7.51 17.35
CA THR A 99 -14.31 -8.00 17.33
C THR A 99 -14.38 -9.51 17.11
N ILE A 100 -13.63 -10.03 16.14
CA ILE A 100 -13.57 -11.49 15.87
C ILE A 100 -13.05 -12.25 17.09
N LEU A 101 -11.99 -11.75 17.74
CA LEU A 101 -11.42 -12.37 18.93
C LEU A 101 -12.44 -12.44 20.08
N VAL A 102 -13.19 -11.36 20.31
CA VAL A 102 -14.25 -11.33 21.33
C VAL A 102 -15.34 -12.34 21.02
N ILE A 103 -15.79 -12.44 19.77
CA ILE A 103 -16.79 -13.43 19.35
C ILE A 103 -16.29 -14.84 19.63
N LEU A 104 -15.04 -15.17 19.29
CA LEU A 104 -14.45 -16.48 19.57
C LEU A 104 -14.41 -16.79 21.06
N MET A 105 -14.06 -15.81 21.91
CA MET A 105 -14.06 -16.00 23.36
C MET A 105 -15.48 -16.30 23.89
N VAL A 106 -16.50 -15.62 23.38
CA VAL A 106 -17.90 -15.85 23.76
C VAL A 106 -18.37 -17.23 23.32
N VAL A 107 -18.10 -17.63 22.06
CA VAL A 107 -18.47 -18.94 21.54
C VAL A 107 -17.77 -20.05 22.30
N ALA A 108 -16.46 -19.94 22.56
CA ALA A 108 -15.72 -20.92 23.35
C ALA A 108 -16.30 -21.07 24.76
N SER A 109 -16.60 -19.94 25.42
CA SER A 109 -17.25 -19.93 26.73
C SER A 109 -18.62 -20.63 26.69
N PHE A 110 -19.43 -20.35 25.67
CA PHE A 110 -20.72 -20.99 25.48
C PHE A 110 -20.58 -22.50 25.25
N THR A 111 -19.64 -22.95 24.41
CA THR A 111 -19.42 -24.38 24.16
C THR A 111 -18.92 -25.13 25.38
N ILE A 112 -18.11 -24.50 26.24
CA ILE A 112 -17.65 -25.12 27.50
C ILE A 112 -18.82 -25.28 28.46
N TRP A 113 -19.69 -24.28 28.54
CA TRP A 113 -20.84 -24.29 29.44
C TRP A 113 -21.99 -25.19 28.97
N PHE A 114 -22.26 -25.22 27.67
CA PHE A 114 -23.46 -25.85 27.10
C PHE A 114 -23.17 -27.04 26.19
N GLY A 115 -21.93 -27.23 25.72
CA GLY A 115 -21.55 -28.32 24.81
C GLY A 115 -21.12 -29.62 25.51
N VAL A 116 -21.16 -29.66 26.85
CA VAL A 116 -20.85 -30.86 27.65
C VAL A 116 -22.14 -31.63 28.04
N PHE A 117 -23.30 -31.24 27.47
CA PHE A 117 -24.57 -31.95 27.57
C PHE A 117 -25.01 -32.48 26.21
#